data_AF-A0A935JUZ1-F1
#
_entry.id   AF-A0A935JUZ1-F1
#
_cell.length_a   1.000
_cell.length_b   1.000
_cell.length_c   1.000
_cell.angle_alpha   90.00
_cell.angle_beta   90.00
_cell.angle_gamma   90.00
#
_symmetry.space_group_name_H-M   'P 1'
#
loop_
_entity.id
_entity.type
_entity.pdbx_description
1 polymer ?
#
loop_
_entity_poly.entity_id
_entity_poly.type
_entity_poly.pdbx_seq_one_letter_code
_entity_poly.pdbx_strand_id
1 'polypeptide(L)'
;MLDREGYRPNVGIILCNAKNEVFWGKRIREHSWQFPQGGIKRGETPEQAMFRELHEEVGLHPEHVRILGRTKGWLRYEVPTHWIKREWRGSYKGQKQIWFLLRLAGRDNDICLRATNKPEFDAWRWNEYWVPLDSVIEFKRTVYEQALNELVRFLDLERRGKLRHAPDEDDSSPSEMEA
;
A
#
# COMPACT_ATOMS: atom_id res chain seq x y z
N MET A 1 13.23 -16.72 0.60
CA MET A 1 12.98 -17.93 -0.20
C MET A 1 12.64 -17.48 -1.60
N LEU A 2 13.24 -18.09 -2.61
CA LEU A 2 12.91 -17.85 -4.02
C LEU A 2 11.95 -18.94 -4.49
N ASP A 3 11.08 -18.63 -5.45
CA ASP A 3 10.35 -19.65 -6.17
C ASP A 3 11.24 -20.34 -7.23
N ARG A 4 10.67 -21.33 -7.92
CA ARG A 4 11.36 -22.11 -8.96
C ARG A 4 11.81 -21.26 -10.16
N GLU A 5 11.19 -20.11 -10.36
CA GLU A 5 11.48 -19.21 -11.49
C GLU A 5 12.54 -18.15 -11.13
N GLY A 6 12.94 -18.06 -9.85
CA GLY A 6 13.92 -17.10 -9.33
C GLY A 6 13.31 -15.82 -8.74
N TYR A 7 11.99 -15.79 -8.53
CA TYR A 7 11.29 -14.64 -7.96
C TYR A 7 11.08 -14.80 -6.44
N ARG A 8 11.37 -13.73 -5.69
CA ARG A 8 11.06 -13.68 -4.26
C ARG A 8 9.59 -13.25 -4.05
N PRO A 9 8.78 -14.00 -3.30
CA PRO A 9 7.42 -13.58 -2.93
C PRO A 9 7.43 -12.38 -1.99
N ASN A 10 6.57 -11.41 -2.29
CA ASN A 10 6.52 -10.13 -1.61
C ASN A 10 5.08 -9.57 -1.59
N VAL A 11 4.82 -8.59 -0.74
CA VAL A 11 3.58 -7.82 -0.70
C VAL A 11 3.89 -6.34 -0.87
N GLY A 12 3.04 -5.63 -1.60
CA GLY A 12 3.06 -4.18 -1.69
C GLY A 12 1.80 -3.57 -1.06
N ILE A 13 1.92 -2.37 -0.50
CA ILE A 13 0.83 -1.72 0.23
C ILE A 13 0.58 -0.33 -0.34
N ILE A 14 -0.62 -0.10 -0.86
CA ILE A 14 -1.13 1.24 -1.14
C ILE A 14 -2.05 1.61 0.03
N LEU A 15 -1.57 2.48 0.92
CA LEU A 15 -2.36 2.97 2.05
C LEU A 15 -2.98 4.32 1.67
N CYS A 16 -4.30 4.41 1.67
CA CYS A 16 -5.02 5.65 1.40
C CYS A 16 -5.56 6.30 2.69
N ASN A 17 -5.47 7.63 2.80
CA ASN A 17 -6.20 8.40 3.82
C ASN A 17 -7.65 8.65 3.41
N ALA A 18 -8.46 9.35 4.22
CA ALA A 18 -9.86 9.62 3.91
C ALA A 18 -10.10 10.42 2.61
N LYS A 19 -9.10 11.17 2.13
CA LYS A 19 -9.14 11.98 0.90
C LYS A 19 -8.75 11.19 -0.36
N ASN A 20 -8.45 9.89 -0.23
CA ASN A 20 -7.87 9.06 -1.30
C ASN A 20 -6.45 9.46 -1.72
N GLU A 21 -5.76 10.24 -0.88
CA GLU A 21 -4.32 10.43 -1.04
C GLU A 21 -3.62 9.18 -0.50
N VAL A 22 -2.50 8.82 -1.12
CA VAL A 22 -1.74 7.62 -0.80
C VAL A 22 -0.49 7.95 0.01
N PHE A 23 -0.14 7.07 0.93
CA PHE A 23 1.11 7.15 1.66
C PHE A 23 2.28 7.02 0.68
N TRP A 24 3.23 7.95 0.75
CA TRP A 24 4.43 7.96 -0.06
C TRP A 24 5.65 8.09 0.84
N GLY A 25 6.47 7.04 0.91
CA GLY A 25 7.62 6.96 1.80
C GLY A 25 8.93 7.26 1.08
N LYS A 26 9.77 8.11 1.68
CA LYS A 26 11.13 8.37 1.21
C LYS A 26 12.09 7.36 1.82
N ARG A 27 12.81 6.62 0.99
CA ARG A 27 13.74 5.58 1.44
C ARG A 27 14.91 6.18 2.23
N ILE A 28 15.31 5.50 3.30
CA ILE A 28 16.47 5.92 4.09
C ILE A 28 17.71 5.98 3.23
N ARG A 29 18.48 7.08 3.34
CA ARG A 29 19.75 7.31 2.63
C ARG A 29 19.64 7.32 1.10
N GLU A 30 18.42 7.42 0.57
CA GLU A 30 18.16 7.57 -0.85
C GLU A 30 17.23 8.77 -1.11
N HIS A 31 17.19 9.23 -2.36
CA HIS A 31 16.24 10.25 -2.80
C HIS A 31 15.01 9.64 -3.49
N SER A 32 14.92 8.32 -3.53
CA SER A 32 13.81 7.59 -4.15
C SER A 32 12.62 7.49 -3.18
N TRP A 33 11.42 7.54 -3.75
CA TRP A 33 10.18 7.38 -3.01
C TRP A 33 9.45 6.13 -3.48
N GLN A 34 8.74 5.48 -2.57
CA GLN A 34 8.04 4.24 -2.87
C GLN A 34 6.87 3.97 -1.91
N PHE A 35 6.05 2.99 -2.26
CA PHE A 35 5.09 2.37 -1.36
C PHE A 35 5.79 1.38 -0.39
N PRO A 36 5.21 1.12 0.80
CA PRO A 36 5.64 0.06 1.69
C PRO A 36 5.58 -1.30 1.01
N GLN A 37 6.58 -2.14 1.25
CA GLN A 37 6.65 -3.46 0.64
C GLN A 37 7.66 -4.40 1.31
N GLY A 38 7.29 -5.66 1.47
CA GLY A 38 8.22 -6.62 2.06
C GLY A 38 7.90 -8.08 1.82
N GLY A 39 8.82 -8.94 2.26
CA GLY A 39 8.88 -10.32 1.80
C GLY A 39 7.93 -11.22 2.55
N ILE A 40 7.23 -12.11 1.85
CA ILE A 40 6.40 -13.12 2.50
C ILE A 40 7.32 -14.21 3.08
N LYS A 41 7.23 -14.43 4.40
CA LYS A 41 8.01 -15.45 5.12
C LYS A 41 7.43 -16.85 4.88
N ARG A 42 8.21 -17.89 5.17
CA ARG A 42 7.74 -19.28 5.02
C ARG A 42 6.59 -19.53 5.99
N GLY A 43 5.46 -20.02 5.48
CA GLY A 43 4.26 -20.29 6.28
C GLY A 43 3.37 -19.07 6.50
N GLU A 44 3.76 -17.90 6.00
CA GLU A 44 2.98 -16.66 6.11
C GLU A 44 2.01 -16.54 4.92
N THR A 45 0.75 -16.18 5.19
CA THR A 45 -0.19 -15.78 4.13
C THR A 45 0.18 -14.39 3.61
N PRO A 46 -0.23 -14.00 2.39
CA PRO A 46 -0.01 -12.64 1.90
C PRO A 46 -0.58 -11.57 2.84
N GLU A 47 -1.72 -11.83 3.47
CA GLU A 47 -2.34 -10.89 4.40
C GLU A 47 -1.56 -10.74 5.71
N GLN A 48 -1.07 -11.86 6.27
CA GLN A 48 -0.18 -11.82 7.45
C GLN A 48 1.10 -11.06 7.15
N ALA A 49 1.70 -11.30 5.98
CA ALA A 49 2.87 -10.56 5.54
C ALA A 49 2.57 -9.07 5.41
N MET A 50 1.43 -8.72 4.81
CA MET A 50 1.00 -7.33 4.65
C MET A 50 0.89 -6.62 5.99
N PHE A 51 0.20 -7.18 6.98
CA PHE A 51 0.08 -6.54 8.30
C PHE A 51 1.42 -6.44 9.03
N ARG A 52 2.28 -7.45 8.88
CA ARG A 52 3.62 -7.40 9.46
C ARG A 52 4.46 -6.28 8.83
N GLU A 53 4.51 -6.18 7.50
CA GLU A 53 5.26 -5.13 6.81
C GLU A 53 4.65 -3.74 7.10
N LEU A 54 3.33 -3.64 7.19
CA LEU A 54 2.63 -2.42 7.59
C LEU A 54 3.11 -1.92 8.96
N HIS A 55 3.21 -2.82 9.94
CA HIS A 55 3.74 -2.49 11.25
C HIS A 55 5.25 -2.21 11.21
N GLU A 56 6.04 -3.05 10.53
CA GLU A 56 7.50 -2.91 10.48
C GLU A 56 7.94 -1.58 9.84
N GLU A 57 7.27 -1.14 8.78
CA GLU A 57 7.66 0.04 7.97
C GLU A 57 6.87 1.32 8.30
N VAL A 58 5.61 1.19 8.74
CA VAL A 58 4.68 2.32 8.94
C VAL A 58 4.18 2.42 10.39
N GLY A 59 4.42 1.40 11.22
CA GLY A 59 3.99 1.39 12.64
C GLY A 59 2.50 1.18 12.84
N LEU A 60 1.73 0.88 11.80
CA LEU A 60 0.28 0.71 11.89
C LEU A 60 -0.09 -0.75 12.22
N HIS A 61 -1.12 -0.90 13.06
CA HIS A 61 -1.69 -2.17 13.44
C HIS A 61 -2.99 -2.46 12.67
N PRO A 62 -3.51 -3.70 12.67
CA PRO A 62 -4.73 -4.06 11.96
C PRO A 62 -5.94 -3.16 12.28
N GLU A 63 -6.08 -2.71 13.53
CA GLU A 63 -7.14 -1.81 13.98
C GLU A 63 -7.05 -0.40 13.36
N HIS A 64 -5.86 0.02 12.90
CA HIS A 64 -5.67 1.33 12.28
C HIS A 64 -6.07 1.35 10.81
N VAL A 65 -6.38 0.20 10.19
CA VAL A 65 -6.63 0.11 8.75
C VAL A 65 -7.81 -0.79 8.40
N ARG A 66 -8.31 -0.64 7.18
CA ARG A 66 -9.26 -1.57 6.57
C ARG A 66 -8.76 -1.99 5.20
N ILE A 67 -8.84 -3.28 4.88
CA ILE A 67 -8.52 -3.78 3.54
C ILE A 67 -9.68 -3.43 2.61
N LEU A 68 -9.40 -2.65 1.56
CA LEU A 68 -10.38 -2.36 0.51
C LEU A 68 -10.34 -3.40 -0.62
N GLY A 69 -9.16 -3.95 -0.89
CA GLY A 69 -8.98 -4.97 -1.90
C GLY A 69 -7.51 -5.37 -2.08
N ARG A 70 -7.29 -6.33 -2.98
CA ARG A 70 -5.96 -6.77 -3.40
C ARG A 70 -5.94 -7.13 -4.88
N THR A 71 -4.75 -7.22 -5.46
CA THR A 71 -4.59 -7.73 -6.83
C THR A 71 -5.03 -9.18 -6.92
N LYS A 72 -5.65 -9.56 -8.05
CA LYS A 72 -6.13 -10.92 -8.30
C LYS A 72 -4.98 -11.92 -8.37
N GLY A 73 -3.85 -11.50 -8.96
CA GLY A 73 -2.67 -12.32 -9.16
C GLY A 73 -1.38 -11.60 -8.80
N TRP A 74 -0.28 -12.32 -9.04
CA TRP A 74 1.08 -11.83 -8.81
C TRP A 74 1.52 -10.89 -9.93
N LEU A 75 1.94 -9.68 -9.56
CA LEU A 75 2.65 -8.76 -10.43
C LEU A 75 4.16 -9.01 -10.31
N ARG A 76 4.91 -8.95 -11.40
CA ARG A 76 6.34 -9.29 -11.40
C ARG A 76 7.17 -8.15 -11.95
N TYR A 77 8.35 -7.96 -11.38
CA TYR A 77 9.40 -7.16 -11.97
C TYR A 77 10.74 -7.84 -11.82
N GLU A 78 11.62 -7.63 -12.79
CA GLU A 78 13.00 -8.10 -12.76
C GLU A 78 13.90 -7.00 -12.20
N VAL A 79 14.91 -7.41 -11.44
CA VAL A 79 15.93 -6.50 -10.92
C VAL A 79 17.14 -6.58 -11.85
N PRO A 80 17.63 -5.45 -12.40
CA PRO A 80 18.79 -5.48 -13.28
C PRO A 80 20.01 -6.09 -12.59
N THR A 81 20.80 -6.86 -13.32
CA THR A 81 21.90 -7.70 -12.77
C THR A 81 22.95 -6.90 -11.98
N HIS A 82 23.14 -5.62 -12.30
CA HIS A 82 24.07 -4.74 -11.59
C HIS A 82 23.55 -4.31 -10.20
N TRP A 83 22.24 -4.36 -9.95
CA TRP A 83 21.63 -4.17 -8.62
C TRP A 83 21.60 -5.46 -7.80
N ILE A 84 21.86 -6.61 -8.42
CA ILE A 84 21.87 -7.92 -7.74
C ILE A 84 23.26 -8.16 -7.13
N LYS A 85 23.28 -8.42 -5.82
CA LYS A 85 24.47 -8.87 -5.07
C LYS A 85 25.13 -10.06 -5.77
N ARG A 86 26.46 -10.07 -5.83
CA ARG A 86 27.23 -11.09 -6.58
C ARG A 86 26.84 -12.52 -6.24
N GLU A 87 26.64 -12.81 -4.96
CA GLU A 87 26.25 -14.12 -4.43
C GLU A 87 24.87 -14.63 -4.91
N TRP A 88 24.00 -13.75 -5.40
CA TRP A 88 22.64 -14.07 -5.86
C TRP A 88 22.51 -14.04 -7.39
N ARG A 89 23.57 -13.70 -8.11
CA ARG A 89 23.53 -13.64 -9.59
C ARG A 89 23.28 -15.04 -10.16
N GLY A 90 22.28 -15.16 -11.03
CA GLY A 90 21.89 -16.41 -11.69
C GLY A 90 20.73 -17.16 -11.00
N SER A 91 20.48 -16.94 -9.71
CA SER A 91 19.35 -17.57 -9.00
C SER A 91 18.22 -16.58 -8.72
N TYR A 92 18.53 -15.33 -8.40
CA TYR A 92 17.55 -14.27 -8.17
C TYR A 92 17.30 -13.48 -9.46
N LYS A 93 16.03 -13.37 -9.86
CA LYS A 93 15.60 -12.54 -11.00
C LYS A 93 14.90 -11.27 -10.55
N GLY A 94 14.07 -11.34 -9.52
CA GLY A 94 13.28 -10.19 -9.08
C GLY A 94 12.24 -10.53 -8.04
N GLN A 95 11.20 -9.70 -7.94
CA GLN A 95 10.10 -9.93 -7.00
C GLN A 95 8.82 -10.28 -7.74
N LYS A 96 8.00 -11.09 -7.07
CA LYS A 96 6.58 -11.23 -7.40
C LYS A 96 5.76 -10.72 -6.23
N GLN A 97 4.80 -9.85 -6.51
CA GLN A 97 4.05 -9.10 -5.52
C GLN A 97 2.54 -9.34 -5.62
N ILE A 98 1.90 -9.53 -4.47
CA ILE A 98 0.47 -9.25 -4.29
C ILE A 98 0.36 -7.85 -3.68
N TRP A 99 -0.44 -6.98 -4.29
CA TRP A 99 -0.63 -5.63 -3.79
C TRP A 99 -1.96 -5.51 -3.05
N PHE A 100 -1.93 -4.82 -1.91
CA PHE A 100 -3.10 -4.52 -1.10
C PHE A 100 -3.41 -3.02 -1.17
N LEU A 101 -4.69 -2.69 -1.28
CA LEU A 101 -5.19 -1.34 -1.08
C LEU A 101 -5.84 -1.27 0.30
N LEU A 102 -5.33 -0.39 1.14
CA LEU A 102 -5.80 -0.18 2.50
C LEU A 102 -6.40 1.22 2.65
N ARG A 103 -7.35 1.35 3.56
CA ARG A 103 -7.84 2.64 4.08
C ARG A 103 -7.32 2.84 5.48
N LEU A 104 -6.70 3.99 5.75
CA LEU A 104 -6.43 4.44 7.12
C LEU A 104 -7.77 4.70 7.83
N ALA A 105 -8.01 3.97 8.91
CA ALA A 105 -9.11 4.17 9.86
C ALA A 105 -8.66 4.89 11.14
N GLY A 106 -7.35 4.88 11.43
CA GLY A 106 -6.72 5.66 12.48
C GLY A 106 -6.46 7.13 12.09
N ARG A 107 -5.55 7.76 12.81
CA ARG A 107 -5.09 9.14 12.64
C ARG A 107 -3.70 9.15 11.99
N ASP A 108 -3.34 10.26 11.36
CA ASP A 108 -2.02 10.44 10.75
C ASP A 108 -0.88 10.28 11.78
N ASN A 109 -1.11 10.66 13.04
CA ASN A 109 -0.13 10.51 14.13
C ASN A 109 0.08 9.06 14.59
N ASP A 110 -0.74 8.11 14.14
CA ASP A 110 -0.52 6.69 14.39
C ASP A 110 0.59 6.13 13.49
N ILE A 111 0.96 6.85 12.42
CA ILE A 111 2.07 6.47 11.53
C ILE A 111 3.40 6.73 12.25
N CYS A 112 4.16 5.65 12.44
CA CYS A 112 5.46 5.69 13.10
C CYS A 112 6.52 4.95 12.27
N LEU A 113 7.33 5.71 11.52
CA LEU A 113 8.45 5.17 10.73
C LEU A 113 9.63 4.65 11.59
N ARG A 114 9.47 4.65 12.92
CA ARG A 114 10.49 4.22 13.90
C ARG A 114 9.94 3.16 14.85
N ALA A 115 8.84 2.50 14.49
CA ALA A 115 8.26 1.40 15.26
C ALA A 115 9.22 0.20 15.40
N THR A 116 10.22 0.08 14.51
CA THR A 116 11.23 -0.97 14.56
C THR A 116 12.66 -0.43 14.42
N ASN A 117 13.63 -1.27 14.80
CA ASN A 117 15.06 -0.94 14.74
C ASN A 117 15.66 -0.97 13.32
N LYS A 118 14.85 -1.25 12.29
CA LYS A 118 15.29 -1.35 10.89
C LYS A 118 14.33 -0.58 9.97
N PRO A 119 14.26 0.75 10.10
CA PRO A 119 13.34 1.54 9.29
C PRO A 119 13.73 1.53 7.80
N GLU A 120 12.75 1.35 6.92
CA GLU A 120 12.92 1.47 5.45
C GLU A 120 12.77 2.93 4.99
N PHE A 121 12.00 3.74 5.73
CA PHE A 121 11.67 5.13 5.39
C PHE A 121 12.21 6.14 6.40
N ASP A 122 12.67 7.32 5.96
CA ASP A 122 13.04 8.43 6.85
C ASP A 122 12.03 9.57 6.89
N ALA A 123 11.21 9.69 5.86
CA ALA A 123 10.14 10.67 5.76
C ALA A 123 8.96 10.06 5.00
N TRP A 124 7.79 10.66 5.17
CA TRP A 124 6.61 10.31 4.40
C TRP A 124 5.76 11.53 4.12
N ARG A 125 4.88 11.43 3.14
CA ARG A 125 3.82 12.41 2.88
C ARG A 125 2.60 11.72 2.28
N TRP A 126 1.45 12.36 2.37
CA TRP A 126 0.33 12.05 1.51
C TRP A 126 0.61 12.59 0.10
N ASN A 127 0.27 11.81 -0.91
CA ASN A 127 0.37 12.19 -2.32
C ASN A 127 -0.92 11.85 -3.06
N GLU A 128 -1.18 12.45 -4.21
CA GLU A 128 -2.30 12.01 -5.06
C GLU A 128 -2.19 10.52 -5.41
N TYR A 129 -3.35 9.86 -5.59
CA TYR A 129 -3.42 8.43 -5.88
C TYR A 129 -2.50 8.02 -7.04
N TRP A 130 -2.52 8.83 -8.11
CA TRP A 130 -1.65 8.66 -9.27
C TRP A 130 -0.29 9.28 -8.99
N VAL A 131 0.53 8.54 -8.24
CA VAL A 131 1.89 8.97 -7.89
C VAL A 131 2.76 9.16 -9.14
N PRO A 132 3.70 10.11 -9.13
CA PRO A 132 4.61 10.31 -10.25
C PRO A 132 5.57 9.13 -10.36
N LEU A 133 5.33 8.24 -11.33
CA LEU A 133 6.14 7.03 -11.54
C LEU A 133 7.62 7.35 -11.83
N ASP A 134 7.93 8.57 -12.28
CA ASP A 134 9.31 9.01 -12.48
C ASP A 134 10.12 9.10 -11.17
N SER A 135 9.45 9.28 -10.03
CA SER A 135 10.07 9.23 -8.70
C SER A 135 10.34 7.81 -8.20
N VAL A 136 9.80 6.80 -8.89
CA VAL A 136 10.01 5.38 -8.63
C VAL A 136 11.16 4.87 -9.48
N ILE A 137 11.98 4.01 -8.88
CA ILE A 137 13.05 3.32 -9.59
C ILE A 137 12.50 2.57 -10.82
N GLU A 138 13.18 2.74 -11.95
CA GLU A 138 12.67 2.39 -13.28
C GLU A 138 12.05 0.99 -13.38
N PHE A 139 12.78 -0.04 -12.91
CA PHE A 139 12.34 -1.43 -13.01
C PHE A 139 11.08 -1.76 -12.19
N LYS A 140 10.64 -0.88 -11.27
CA LYS A 140 9.38 -1.07 -10.52
C LYS A 140 8.18 -0.36 -11.14
N ARG A 141 8.38 0.58 -12.08
CA ARG A 141 7.33 1.50 -12.57
C ARG A 141 6.11 0.75 -13.13
N THR A 142 6.33 -0.27 -13.94
CA THR A 142 5.25 -1.08 -14.54
C THR A 142 4.42 -1.81 -13.49
N VAL A 143 5.03 -2.31 -12.41
CA VAL A 143 4.28 -2.98 -11.34
C VAL A 143 3.45 -1.98 -10.53
N TYR A 144 3.96 -0.76 -10.33
CA TYR A 144 3.21 0.32 -9.68
C TYR A 144 2.00 0.71 -10.53
N GLU A 145 2.21 0.94 -11.83
CA GLU A 145 1.14 1.24 -12.77
C GLU A 145 0.06 0.16 -12.78
N GLN A 146 0.44 -1.12 -12.87
CA GLN A 146 -0.51 -2.24 -12.84
C GLN A 146 -1.29 -2.31 -11.53
N ALA A 147 -0.61 -2.15 -10.39
CA ALA A 147 -1.24 -2.19 -9.07
C ALA A 147 -2.25 -1.05 -8.89
N LEU A 148 -1.86 0.19 -9.21
CA LEU A 148 -2.74 1.36 -9.11
C LEU A 148 -3.95 1.23 -10.03
N ASN A 149 -3.75 0.83 -11.30
CA ASN A 149 -4.85 0.63 -12.24
C ASN A 149 -5.81 -0.49 -11.82
N GLU A 150 -5.30 -1.61 -11.28
CA GLU A 150 -6.17 -2.69 -10.84
C GLU A 150 -6.97 -2.33 -9.57
N LEU A 151 -6.35 -1.59 -8.65
CA LEU A 151 -6.90 -1.36 -7.32
C LEU A 151 -7.79 -0.11 -7.22
N VAL A 152 -7.69 0.85 -8.15
CA VAL A 152 -8.47 2.10 -8.10
C VAL A 152 -9.99 1.86 -8.00
N ARG A 153 -10.50 0.80 -8.64
CA ARG A 153 -11.93 0.42 -8.61
C ARG A 153 -12.48 0.25 -7.19
N PHE A 154 -11.63 -0.13 -6.23
CA PHE A 154 -12.06 -0.34 -4.84
C PHE A 154 -12.29 0.99 -4.10
N LEU A 155 -11.66 2.09 -4.54
CA LEU A 155 -11.96 3.43 -4.02
C LEU A 155 -13.35 3.88 -4.45
N ASP A 156 -13.74 3.61 -5.68
CA ASP A 156 -15.08 3.94 -6.20
C ASP A 156 -16.16 3.12 -5.50
N LEU A 157 -15.91 1.83 -5.28
CA LEU A 157 -16.83 0.95 -4.55
C LEU A 157 -17.02 1.41 -3.10
N GLU A 158 -15.95 1.82 -2.41
CA GLU A 158 -16.05 2.36 -1.05
C GLU A 158 -16.89 3.65 -1.02
N ARG A 159 -16.68 4.57 -1.99
CA ARG A 159 -17.46 5.81 -2.11
C ARG A 159 -18.95 5.53 -2.30
N ARG A 160 -19.29 4.58 -3.19
CA ARG A 160 -20.68 4.16 -3.43
C ARG A 160 -21.30 3.47 -2.21
N GLY A 161 -20.52 2.69 -1.46
CA GLY A 161 -20.96 2.08 -0.20
C GLY A 161 -21.30 3.10 0.87
N LYS A 162 -20.51 4.19 0.99
CA LYS A 162 -20.78 5.32 1.90
C LYS A 162 -22.05 6.07 1.54
N LEU A 163 -22.27 6.38 0.26
CA LEU A 163 -23.48 7.08 -0.20
C LEU A 163 -24.77 6.31 0.08
N ARG A 164 -24.73 4.97 0.12
CA ARG A 164 -25.89 4.13 0.44
C ARG A 164 -26.23 4.05 1.92
N HIS A 165 -25.32 4.47 2.81
CA HIS A 165 -25.48 4.40 4.27
C HIS A 165 -25.44 5.79 4.92
N ALA A 166 -25.57 6.87 4.14
CA ALA A 166 -25.77 8.20 4.71
C ALA A 166 -27.20 8.24 5.29
N PRO A 167 -27.40 8.62 6.56
CA PRO A 167 -28.74 8.85 7.10
C PRO A 167 -29.38 10.00 6.32
N ASP A 168 -30.66 9.86 5.97
CA ASP A 168 -31.47 10.93 5.38
C ASP A 168 -31.61 12.05 6.42
N GLU A 169 -30.75 13.08 6.35
CA GLU A 169 -30.98 14.36 7.03
C GLU A 169 -32.00 15.17 6.22
N ASP A 170 -33.28 14.80 6.30
CA ASP A 170 -34.38 15.73 5.95
C ASP A 170 -35.72 15.28 6.55
N ASP A 171 -35.97 15.66 7.81
CA ASP A 171 -37.31 16.04 8.25
C ASP A 171 -37.19 16.93 9.50
N SER A 172 -37.03 18.23 9.24
CA SER A 172 -37.33 19.25 10.24
C SER A 172 -38.21 20.29 9.58
N SER A 173 -39.42 19.85 9.24
CA SER A 173 -40.53 20.73 8.92
C SER A 173 -40.75 21.71 10.08
N PRO A 174 -40.74 23.04 9.87
CA PRO A 174 -41.10 23.98 10.92
C PRO A 174 -42.61 23.84 11.18
N SER A 175 -42.98 23.46 12.40
CA SER A 175 -44.38 23.47 12.82
C SER A 175 -44.89 24.91 12.90
N GLU A 176 -45.55 25.38 11.84
CA GLU A 176 -46.54 26.44 11.95
C GLU A 176 -47.80 25.89 12.62
N MET A 177 -48.07 26.30 13.86
CA MET A 177 -49.40 26.47 14.47
C MET A 177 -49.23 27.48 15.61
N GLU A 178 -49.51 28.77 15.40
CA GLU A 178 -50.81 29.46 15.54
C GLU A 178 -51.44 29.43 16.94
N ALA A 179 -51.68 30.66 17.43
CA ALA A 179 -52.66 31.16 18.43
C ALA A 179 -52.42 30.90 19.93
#